data_AF-A0A4Y9XJL4-F1
#
_entry.id   AF-A0A4Y9XJL4-F1
#
_cell.length_a   1.000
_cell.length_b   1.000
_cell.length_c   1.000
_cell.angle_alpha   90.00
_cell.angle_beta   90.00
_cell.angle_gamma   90.00
#
_symmetry.space_group_name_H-M   'P 1'
#
loop_
_entity.id
_entity.type
_entity.pdbx_description
1 polymer ?
#
loop_
_entity_poly.entity_id
_entity_poly.type
_entity_poly.pdbx_seq_one_letter_code
_entity_poly.pdbx_strand_id
1 'polypeptide(L)'
;MLVSYPRLGHQLRVASPEDARYRAPKAVWDRVVALGCDKNIFWTKDPREAVHGADVVVTDTWISMGQEAEKEQRLKDFEGYQVTEQLCREGGANPKWKFLHCLPRKPHEVDDAVFYGPRSLVWREADNRKWTTMAVFDQLFGRWMLRDRPAISKRSHPLRDGGDMQNVVETLDKIIKEPQISPQPE
;
A
#
# COMPACT_ATOMS: atom_id res chain seq x y z
N MET A 1 7.01 4.55 -4.63
CA MET A 1 5.89 5.24 -3.95
C MET A 1 5.63 6.64 -4.53
N LEU A 2 6.64 7.51 -4.61
CA LEU A 2 6.51 8.92 -5.04
C LEU A 2 5.76 9.16 -6.36
N VAL A 3 5.92 8.28 -7.36
CA VAL A 3 5.26 8.44 -8.67
C VAL A 3 3.89 7.79 -8.72
N SER A 4 3.72 6.63 -8.09
CA SER A 4 2.53 5.80 -8.25
C SER A 4 1.37 6.25 -7.36
N TYR A 5 1.63 6.51 -6.08
CA TYR A 5 0.56 6.78 -5.10
C TYR A 5 -0.18 8.09 -5.34
N PRO A 6 0.49 9.22 -5.64
CA PRO A 6 -0.21 10.45 -6.03
C PRO A 6 -1.14 10.29 -7.23
N ARG A 7 -0.79 9.43 -8.19
CA ARG A 7 -1.62 9.16 -9.38
C ARG A 7 -2.86 8.33 -9.07
N LEU A 8 -2.85 7.60 -7.97
CA LEU A 8 -4.01 6.88 -7.44
C LEU A 8 -4.85 7.75 -6.49
N GLY A 9 -4.51 9.03 -6.31
CA GLY A 9 -5.22 9.96 -5.45
C GLY A 9 -4.77 9.94 -3.99
N HIS A 10 -3.68 9.25 -3.65
CA HIS A 10 -3.13 9.27 -2.30
C HIS A 10 -2.27 10.49 -2.04
N GLN A 11 -2.32 11.00 -0.81
CA GLN A 11 -1.35 11.97 -0.29
C GLN A 11 -0.18 11.23 0.34
N LEU A 12 1.04 11.70 0.08
CA LEU A 12 2.25 11.10 0.62
C LEU A 12 2.98 12.10 1.51
N ARG A 13 3.37 11.66 2.70
CA ARG A 13 4.11 12.47 3.67
C ARG A 13 5.38 11.69 4.01
N VAL A 14 6.54 12.25 3.66
CA VAL A 14 7.84 11.58 3.72
C VAL A 14 8.71 12.27 4.75
N ALA A 15 9.29 11.51 5.67
CA ALA A 15 10.37 11.98 6.52
C ALA A 15 11.69 11.36 6.08
N SER A 16 12.72 12.17 5.92
CA SER A 16 14.10 11.71 5.76
C SER A 16 15.07 12.72 6.36
N PRO A 17 16.30 12.30 6.74
CA PRO A 17 17.32 13.26 7.15
C PRO A 17 17.58 14.29 6.06
N GLU A 18 18.09 15.46 6.46
CA GLU A 18 18.19 16.65 5.60
C GLU A 18 19.20 16.51 4.46
N ASP A 19 20.14 15.57 4.57
CA ASP A 19 21.15 15.28 3.55
C ASP A 19 20.52 14.89 2.21
N ALA A 20 21.01 15.49 1.12
CA ALA A 20 20.58 15.25 -0.25
C ALA A 20 20.66 13.78 -0.65
N ARG A 21 21.52 12.97 -0.03
CA ARG A 21 21.62 11.52 -0.29
C ARG A 21 20.37 10.74 0.08
N TYR A 22 19.52 11.29 0.96
CA TYR A 22 18.25 10.68 1.36
C TYR A 22 17.06 11.22 0.56
N ARG A 23 17.30 12.13 -0.37
CA ARG A 23 16.26 12.61 -1.29
C ARG A 23 16.14 11.68 -2.49
N ALA A 24 15.02 11.81 -3.19
CA ALA A 24 14.81 11.08 -4.44
C ALA A 24 15.90 11.46 -5.46
N PRO A 25 16.47 10.49 -6.20
CA PRO A 25 17.39 10.80 -7.29
C PRO A 25 16.74 11.78 -8.28
N LYS A 26 17.54 12.69 -8.86
CA LYS A 26 17.02 13.77 -9.72
C LYS A 26 16.10 13.25 -10.82
N ALA A 27 16.47 12.16 -11.50
CA ALA A 27 15.66 11.56 -12.56
C ALA A 27 14.26 11.10 -12.07
N VAL A 28 14.16 10.63 -10.83
CA VAL A 28 12.87 10.26 -10.21
C VAL A 28 12.07 11.53 -9.88
N TRP A 29 12.72 12.54 -9.33
CA TRP A 29 12.03 13.79 -8.97
C TRP A 29 11.54 14.58 -10.19
N ASP A 30 12.35 14.65 -11.25
CA ASP A 30 11.95 15.25 -12.53
C ASP A 30 10.67 14.56 -13.06
N ARG A 31 10.57 13.23 -12.90
CA ARG A 31 9.38 12.46 -13.28
C ARG A 31 8.17 12.75 -12.37
N VAL A 32 8.38 12.95 -11.07
CA VAL A 32 7.34 13.36 -10.12
C VAL A 32 6.74 14.70 -10.55
N VAL A 33 7.58 15.70 -10.84
CA VAL A 33 7.15 17.04 -11.29
C VAL A 33 6.46 16.98 -12.66
N ALA A 34 7.03 16.27 -13.62
CA ALA A 34 6.44 16.13 -14.96
C ALA A 34 5.04 15.49 -14.96
N LEU A 35 4.73 14.69 -13.93
CA LEU A 35 3.43 14.05 -13.75
C LEU A 35 2.50 14.84 -12.80
N GLY A 36 2.94 15.98 -12.26
CA GLY A 36 2.19 16.80 -11.30
C GLY A 36 1.96 16.12 -9.95
N CYS A 37 2.77 15.10 -9.61
CA CYS A 37 2.65 14.33 -8.38
C CYS A 37 3.19 15.08 -7.15
N ASP A 38 4.07 16.05 -7.36
CA ASP A 38 4.73 16.87 -6.34
C ASP A 38 3.73 17.58 -5.41
N LYS A 39 2.58 18.00 -5.94
CA LYS A 39 1.52 18.68 -5.18
C LYS A 39 0.90 17.85 -4.06
N ASN A 40 1.00 16.53 -4.16
CA ASN A 40 0.47 15.59 -3.16
C ASN A 40 1.57 14.98 -2.28
N ILE A 41 2.79 15.53 -2.34
CA ILE A 41 3.94 15.05 -1.57
C ILE A 41 4.37 16.15 -0.60
N PHE A 42 4.25 15.87 0.70
CA PHE A 42 4.85 16.66 1.76
C PHE A 42 6.14 15.97 2.21
N TRP A 43 7.25 16.72 2.31
CA TRP A 43 8.52 16.14 2.73
C TRP A 43 9.14 16.97 3.86
N THR A 44 9.48 16.31 4.95
CA THR A 44 10.01 16.91 6.17
C THR A 44 11.23 16.13 6.68
N LYS A 45 11.92 16.69 7.66
CA LYS A 45 12.98 16.02 8.43
C LYS A 45 12.52 15.56 9.81
N ASP A 46 11.28 15.85 10.19
CA ASP A 46 10.71 15.36 11.44
C ASP A 46 9.75 14.19 11.14
N PRO A 47 10.06 12.97 11.60
CA PRO A 47 9.14 11.84 11.44
C PRO A 47 7.78 12.07 12.12
N ARG A 48 7.70 12.87 13.20
CA ARG A 48 6.42 13.22 13.83
C ARG A 48 5.54 14.04 12.91
N GLU A 49 6.13 15.00 12.20
CA GLU A 49 5.39 15.78 11.21
C GLU A 49 4.89 14.89 10.08
N ALA A 50 5.66 13.90 9.62
CA ALA A 50 5.25 13.03 8.50
C ALA A 50 4.10 12.07 8.87
N VAL A 51 4.04 11.57 10.10
CA VAL A 51 2.97 10.64 10.52
C VAL A 51 1.64 11.33 10.85
N HIS A 52 1.60 12.66 10.96
CA HIS A 52 0.36 13.40 11.24
C HIS A 52 -0.75 13.05 10.24
N GLY A 53 -1.90 12.62 10.76
CA GLY A 53 -3.07 12.22 9.98
C GLY A 53 -2.85 11.00 9.09
N ALA A 54 -1.78 10.23 9.28
CA ALA A 54 -1.49 9.07 8.45
C ALA A 54 -2.45 7.91 8.73
N ASP A 55 -3.03 7.35 7.66
CA ASP A 55 -3.77 6.08 7.70
C ASP A 55 -2.85 4.86 7.56
N VAL A 56 -1.71 5.04 6.89
CA VAL A 56 -0.71 3.99 6.66
C VAL A 56 0.67 4.59 6.87
N VAL A 57 1.45 3.95 7.75
CA VAL A 57 2.85 4.28 8.00
C VAL A 57 3.71 3.19 7.39
N VAL A 58 4.69 3.58 6.58
CA VAL A 58 5.61 2.68 5.89
C VAL A 58 7.04 3.05 6.26
N THR A 59 7.86 2.04 6.55
CA THR A 59 9.31 2.20 6.69
C THR A 59 10.01 1.06 5.96
N ASP A 60 11.30 1.23 5.71
CA ASP A 60 12.18 0.25 5.05
C ASP A 60 13.58 0.35 5.65
N THR A 61 14.47 -0.55 5.24
CA THR A 61 15.80 -0.63 5.81
C THR A 61 16.65 0.59 5.56
N TRP A 62 17.21 1.13 6.64
CA TRP A 62 18.11 2.29 6.57
C TRP A 62 19.47 1.90 5.99
N ILE A 63 19.82 0.61 6.11
CA ILE A 63 21.10 0.05 5.69
C ILE A 63 20.80 -1.08 4.71
N SER A 64 20.86 -0.76 3.42
CA SER A 64 20.72 -1.76 2.36
C SER A 64 21.91 -2.73 2.37
N MET A 65 21.73 -3.88 1.72
CA MET A 65 22.83 -4.79 1.43
C MET A 65 23.93 -4.05 0.63
N GLY A 66 25.18 -4.16 1.05
CA GLY A 66 26.34 -3.51 0.41
C GLY A 66 26.68 -2.11 0.94
N GLN A 67 25.99 -1.64 1.99
CA GLN A 67 26.21 -0.33 2.62
C GLN A 67 26.74 -0.46 4.07
N GLU A 68 27.43 -1.55 4.38
CA GLU A 68 27.88 -1.88 5.73
C GLU A 68 28.91 -0.88 6.27
N ALA A 69 29.76 -0.32 5.39
CA ALA A 69 30.72 0.72 5.76
C ALA A 69 30.06 2.04 6.19
N GLU A 70 28.82 2.30 5.74
CA GLU A 70 28.05 3.50 6.09
C GLU A 70 27.12 3.29 7.29
N LYS A 71 27.08 2.07 7.84
CA LYS A 71 26.12 1.65 8.86
C LYS A 71 26.07 2.62 10.05
N GLU A 72 27.22 2.92 10.65
CA GLU A 72 27.27 3.76 11.85
C GLU A 72 26.79 5.18 11.59
N GLN A 73 27.18 5.76 10.45
CA GLN A 73 26.75 7.11 10.09
C GLN A 73 25.24 7.15 9.90
N ARG A 74 24.68 6.19 9.15
CA ARG A 74 23.24 6.13 8.91
C ARG A 74 22.42 5.94 10.18
N LEU A 75 22.90 5.13 11.12
CA LEU A 75 22.23 4.99 12.42
C LEU A 75 22.16 6.32 13.18
N LYS A 76 23.19 7.16 13.07
CA LYS A 76 23.18 8.51 13.65
C LYS A 76 22.24 9.44 12.88
N ASP A 77 22.24 9.42 11.56
CA ASP A 77 21.39 10.32 10.77
C ASP A 77 19.90 10.03 10.95
N PHE A 78 19.54 8.75 11.12
CA PHE A 78 18.18 8.30 11.36
C PHE A 78 17.83 8.20 12.86
N GLU A 79 18.62 8.81 13.74
CA GLU A 79 18.25 8.90 15.15
C GLU A 79 16.87 9.57 15.31
N GLY A 80 15.96 8.92 16.02
CA GLY A 80 14.58 9.37 16.20
C GLY A 80 13.59 8.97 15.09
N TYR A 81 14.03 8.24 14.05
CA TYR A 81 13.16 7.79 12.95
C TYR A 81 12.53 6.40 13.16
N GLN A 82 12.90 5.70 14.23
CA GLN A 82 12.34 4.37 14.51
C GLN A 82 10.81 4.47 14.66
N VAL A 83 10.08 3.68 13.88
CA VAL A 83 8.62 3.65 13.96
C VAL A 83 8.22 2.92 15.25
N THR A 84 7.53 3.64 16.12
CA THR A 84 7.00 3.14 17.40
C THR A 84 5.56 3.63 17.59
N GLU A 85 4.79 2.97 18.46
CA GLU A 85 3.47 3.46 18.85
C GLU A 85 3.55 4.87 19.46
N GLN A 86 4.63 5.18 20.19
CA GLN A 86 4.86 6.51 20.76
C GLN A 86 5.03 7.56 19.67
N LEU A 87 5.90 7.32 18.68
CA LEU A 87 6.13 8.24 17.57
C LEU A 87 4.82 8.53 16.81
N CYS A 88 4.08 7.48 16.45
CA CYS A 88 2.82 7.61 15.73
C CYS A 88 1.75 8.34 16.56
N ARG A 89 1.69 8.11 17.88
CA ARG A 89 0.77 8.80 18.78
C ARG A 89 1.12 10.28 18.94
N GLU A 90 2.39 10.60 19.19
CA GLU A 90 2.87 11.98 19.36
C GLU A 90 2.75 12.79 18.08
N GLY A 91 3.07 12.19 16.94
CA GLY A 91 2.93 12.83 15.63
C GLY A 91 1.49 12.94 15.15
N GLY A 92 0.52 12.30 15.82
CA GLY A 92 -0.90 12.42 15.51
C GLY A 92 -1.36 11.58 14.32
N ALA A 93 -0.85 10.35 14.17
CA ALA A 93 -1.39 9.39 13.20
C ALA A 93 -2.86 9.03 13.52
N ASN A 94 -3.64 8.66 12.50
CA ASN A 94 -5.06 8.36 12.69
C ASN A 94 -5.25 7.15 13.63
N PRO A 95 -6.30 7.09 14.47
CA PRO A 95 -6.42 6.03 15.49
C PRO A 95 -6.35 4.59 14.96
N LYS A 96 -6.78 4.37 13.72
CA LYS A 96 -6.82 3.07 13.04
C LYS A 96 -5.68 2.85 12.03
N TRP A 97 -4.60 3.63 12.14
CA TRP A 97 -3.46 3.54 11.22
C TRP A 97 -2.89 2.12 11.12
N LYS A 98 -2.38 1.78 9.94
CA LYS A 98 -1.77 0.49 9.60
C LYS A 98 -0.29 0.63 9.30
N PHE A 99 0.46 -0.43 9.54
CA PHE A 99 1.89 -0.48 9.33
C PHE A 99 2.26 -1.43 8.19
N LEU A 100 3.20 -1.00 7.33
CA LEU A 100 3.78 -1.77 6.22
C LEU A 100 5.31 -1.73 6.26
N HIS A 101 5.93 -2.81 5.77
CA HIS A 101 7.37 -2.97 5.68
C HIS A 101 7.70 -4.06 4.65
N CYS A 102 8.52 -3.74 3.65
CA CYS A 102 8.74 -4.64 2.51
C CYS A 102 9.65 -5.86 2.78
N LEU A 103 10.36 -5.85 3.91
CA LEU A 103 11.29 -6.90 4.39
C LEU A 103 12.61 -6.97 3.60
N PRO A 104 13.70 -7.50 4.19
CA PRO A 104 13.84 -7.95 5.58
C PRO A 104 13.92 -6.78 6.56
N ARG A 105 13.27 -6.91 7.72
CA ARG A 105 13.24 -5.90 8.79
C ARG A 105 14.48 -5.99 9.68
N LYS A 106 15.00 -4.83 10.12
CA LYS A 106 15.98 -4.73 11.21
C LYS A 106 15.38 -4.02 12.44
N PRO A 107 15.94 -4.20 13.65
CA PRO A 107 15.39 -3.59 14.86
C PRO A 107 15.41 -2.05 14.85
N HIS A 108 16.27 -1.43 14.06
CA HIS A 108 16.44 0.03 14.06
C HIS A 108 15.25 0.77 13.44
N GLU A 109 14.59 0.18 12.45
CA GLU A 109 13.60 0.88 11.61
C GLU A 109 12.22 0.95 12.25
N VAL A 110 11.88 -0.06 13.05
CA VAL A 110 10.60 -0.25 13.71
C VAL A 110 10.78 -1.14 14.94
N ASP A 111 10.07 -0.85 16.02
CA ASP A 111 10.08 -1.70 17.22
C ASP A 111 9.25 -2.99 17.05
N ASP A 112 9.42 -3.93 17.98
CA ASP A 112 8.68 -5.20 17.95
C ASP A 112 7.18 -5.00 18.18
N ALA A 113 6.81 -3.99 18.99
CA ALA A 113 5.43 -3.70 19.34
C ALA A 113 4.60 -3.30 18.12
N VAL A 114 5.14 -2.48 17.22
CA VAL A 114 4.50 -2.13 15.95
C VAL A 114 4.63 -3.26 14.94
N PHE A 115 5.83 -3.84 14.79
CA PHE A 115 6.10 -4.82 13.73
C PHE A 115 5.29 -6.11 13.88
N TYR A 116 5.16 -6.63 15.10
CA TYR A 116 4.36 -7.83 15.42
C TYR A 116 2.96 -7.50 15.95
N GLY A 117 2.66 -6.21 16.14
CA GLY A 117 1.40 -5.74 16.71
C GLY A 117 0.20 -5.78 15.76
N PRO A 118 -1.00 -5.45 16.27
CA PRO A 118 -2.26 -5.55 15.54
C PRO A 118 -2.41 -4.55 14.37
N ARG A 119 -1.52 -3.55 14.28
CA ARG A 119 -1.49 -2.58 13.18
C ARG A 119 -0.71 -3.10 11.97
N SER A 120 0.16 -4.07 12.18
CA SER A 120 1.04 -4.62 11.17
C SER A 120 0.26 -5.38 10.10
N LEU A 121 0.54 -5.04 8.85
CA LEU A 121 0.09 -5.78 7.67
C LEU A 121 1.27 -6.45 6.96
N VAL A 122 2.47 -6.47 7.55
CA VAL A 122 3.73 -6.91 6.92
C VAL A 122 3.63 -8.30 6.31
N TRP A 123 3.03 -9.27 7.01
CA TRP A 123 2.89 -10.63 6.46
C TRP A 123 1.88 -10.72 5.32
N ARG A 124 0.80 -9.92 5.37
CA ARG A 124 -0.17 -9.83 4.26
C ARG A 124 0.44 -9.13 3.06
N GLU A 125 1.24 -8.08 3.29
CA GLU A 125 2.03 -7.40 2.26
C GLU A 125 2.98 -8.39 1.58
N ALA A 126 3.70 -9.20 2.35
CA ALA A 126 4.58 -10.23 1.84
C ALA A 126 3.84 -11.29 0.99
N ASP A 127 2.70 -11.82 1.46
CA ASP A 127 1.91 -12.80 0.69
C ASP A 127 1.37 -12.19 -0.63
N ASN A 128 0.91 -10.94 -0.59
CA ASN A 128 0.40 -10.23 -1.77
C ASN A 128 1.46 -10.01 -2.86
N ARG A 129 2.76 -10.18 -2.58
CA ARG A 129 3.82 -10.19 -3.61
C ARG A 129 3.62 -11.32 -4.63
N LYS A 130 3.11 -12.48 -4.20
CA LYS A 130 2.83 -13.62 -5.09
C LYS A 130 1.74 -13.27 -6.08
N TRP A 131 0.59 -12.81 -5.57
CA TRP A 131 -0.59 -12.51 -6.38
C TRP A 131 -0.37 -11.35 -7.35
N THR A 132 0.30 -10.29 -6.89
CA THR A 132 0.65 -9.14 -7.76
C THR A 132 1.60 -9.55 -8.88
N THR A 133 2.61 -10.37 -8.59
CA THR A 133 3.52 -10.89 -9.62
C THR A 133 2.77 -11.77 -10.63
N MET A 134 1.89 -12.67 -10.17
CA MET A 134 1.05 -13.49 -11.07
C MET A 134 0.20 -12.62 -12.01
N ALA A 135 -0.44 -11.57 -11.48
CA ALA A 135 -1.25 -10.66 -12.29
C ALA A 135 -0.42 -9.92 -13.35
N VAL A 136 0.80 -9.47 -13.00
CA VAL A 136 1.72 -8.84 -13.95
C VAL A 136 2.15 -9.81 -15.05
N PHE A 137 2.50 -11.05 -14.69
CA PHE A 137 2.88 -12.08 -15.66
C PHE A 137 1.73 -12.42 -16.60
N ASP A 138 0.51 -12.55 -16.09
CA ASP A 138 -0.67 -12.81 -16.92
C ASP A 138 -0.93 -11.65 -17.90
N GLN A 139 -0.91 -10.41 -17.41
CA GLN A 139 -1.14 -9.21 -18.23
C GLN A 139 -0.10 -9.04 -19.35
N LEU A 140 1.17 -9.39 -19.10
CA LEU A 140 2.26 -9.20 -20.06
C LEU A 140 2.45 -10.40 -21.00
N PHE A 141 2.27 -11.62 -20.51
CA PHE A 141 2.62 -12.85 -21.23
C PHE A 141 1.48 -13.86 -21.34
N GLY A 142 0.77 -14.09 -20.23
CA GLY A 142 -0.16 -15.21 -20.10
C GLY A 142 -1.30 -15.18 -21.11
N ARG A 143 -1.81 -13.97 -21.44
CA ARG A 143 -3.05 -13.78 -22.22
C ARG A 143 -4.12 -14.79 -21.82
N TRP A 144 -4.19 -15.18 -20.53
CA TRP A 144 -5.22 -16.11 -20.11
C TRP A 144 -6.55 -15.37 -20.22
N MET A 145 -7.29 -15.68 -21.27
CA MET A 145 -8.70 -15.39 -21.26
C MET A 145 -9.31 -16.29 -20.19
N LEU A 146 -9.61 -15.73 -19.01
CA LEU A 146 -10.47 -16.35 -17.99
C LEU A 146 -11.92 -16.57 -18.50
N ARG A 147 -12.11 -16.69 -19.81
CA ARG A 147 -13.35 -16.89 -20.52
C ARG A 147 -13.12 -17.78 -21.75
N ASP A 148 -12.95 -19.07 -21.50
CA ASP A 148 -13.85 -20.02 -22.15
C ASP A 148 -15.13 -20.10 -21.30
N ARG A 149 -15.85 -18.98 -21.19
CA ARG A 149 -17.27 -19.10 -20.85
C ARG A 149 -17.93 -19.59 -22.12
N PRO A 150 -18.67 -20.72 -22.13
CA PRO A 150 -19.57 -20.99 -23.23
C PRO A 150 -20.39 -19.73 -23.44
N ALA A 151 -20.47 -19.26 -24.69
CA ALA A 151 -21.11 -18.00 -25.04
C ALA A 151 -22.41 -17.89 -24.22
N ILE A 152 -22.43 -16.97 -23.24
CA ILE A 152 -23.66 -16.64 -22.56
C ILE A 152 -24.52 -16.12 -23.69
N SER A 153 -25.49 -16.94 -24.12
CA SER A 153 -26.43 -16.56 -25.16
C SER A 153 -26.96 -15.19 -24.79
N LYS A 154 -27.07 -14.30 -25.78
CA LYS A 154 -27.50 -12.91 -25.64
C LYS A 154 -28.77 -12.82 -24.76
N ARG A 155 -28.61 -12.80 -23.44
CA ARG A 155 -29.63 -12.37 -22.51
C ARG A 155 -29.34 -10.89 -22.34
N SER A 156 -30.17 -10.10 -22.99
CA SER A 156 -30.23 -8.65 -22.87
C SER A 156 -30.02 -8.25 -21.41
N HIS A 157 -28.95 -7.51 -21.16
CA HIS A 157 -28.65 -6.98 -19.84
C HIS A 157 -29.63 -5.80 -19.60
N PRO A 158 -30.54 -5.85 -18.62
CA PRO A 158 -31.62 -4.86 -18.48
C PRO A 158 -31.12 -3.44 -18.18
N LEU A 159 -29.86 -3.28 -17.83
CA LEU A 159 -29.25 -2.00 -17.46
C LEU A 159 -28.63 -1.23 -18.63
N ARG A 160 -28.68 -1.77 -19.86
CA ARG A 160 -28.19 -1.03 -21.05
C ARG A 160 -29.26 -0.14 -21.69
N ASP A 161 -30.53 -0.39 -21.37
CA ASP A 161 -31.69 0.25 -22.01
C ASP A 161 -32.62 0.98 -21.01
N GLY A 162 -32.08 1.52 -19.91
CA GLY A 162 -32.86 2.35 -18.97
C GLY A 162 -33.85 1.58 -18.09
N GLY A 163 -33.48 0.37 -17.63
CA GLY A 163 -34.30 -0.47 -16.76
C GLY A 163 -34.42 0.04 -15.31
N ASP A 164 -35.62 -0.09 -14.77
CA ASP A 164 -36.08 0.39 -13.46
C ASP A 164 -35.23 -0.10 -12.27
N MET A 165 -34.76 0.85 -11.47
CA MET A 165 -33.79 0.67 -10.38
C MET A 165 -34.36 -0.14 -9.20
N GLN A 166 -35.69 -0.27 -9.10
CA GLN A 166 -36.36 -1.11 -8.10
C GLN A 166 -36.13 -2.61 -8.34
N ASN A 167 -36.10 -3.07 -9.59
CA ASN A 167 -35.87 -4.49 -9.91
C ASN A 167 -34.46 -4.96 -9.56
N VAL A 168 -33.47 -4.05 -9.59
CA VAL A 168 -32.07 -4.36 -9.27
C VAL A 168 -31.90 -4.63 -7.78
N VAL A 169 -32.57 -3.82 -6.94
CA VAL A 169 -32.51 -3.96 -5.48
C VAL A 169 -33.19 -5.25 -5.03
N GLU A 170 -34.37 -5.58 -5.57
CA GLU A 170 -35.06 -6.83 -5.24
C GLU A 170 -34.28 -8.09 -5.69
N THR A 171 -33.54 -7.99 -6.79
CA THR A 171 -32.72 -9.09 -7.30
C THR A 171 -31.48 -9.31 -6.42
N LEU A 172 -30.85 -8.23 -5.95
CA LEU A 172 -29.69 -8.31 -5.04
C LEU A 172 -30.11 -8.84 -3.66
N ASP A 173 -31.27 -8.44 -3.14
CA ASP A 173 -31.79 -8.93 -1.87
C ASP A 173 -32.11 -10.44 -1.89
N LYS A 174 -32.54 -10.97 -3.04
CA LYS A 174 -32.72 -12.42 -3.22
C LYS A 174 -31.39 -13.18 -3.21
N ILE A 175 -30.36 -12.64 -3.87
CA ILE A 175 -29.02 -13.27 -3.93
C ILE A 175 -28.35 -13.29 -2.55
N ILE A 176 -28.55 -12.24 -1.74
CA ILE A 176 -27.96 -12.14 -0.39
C ILE A 176 -28.67 -13.09 0.60
N LYS A 177 -29.96 -13.38 0.39
CA LYS A 177 -30.77 -14.22 1.28
C LYS A 177 -30.75 -15.71 0.95
N GLU A 178 -30.20 -16.13 -0.20
CA GLU A 178 -30.01 -17.55 -0.49
C GLU A 178 -28.87 -18.13 0.37
N PRO A 179 -29.12 -19.23 1.10
CA PRO A 179 -28.10 -19.82 1.96
C PRO A 179 -26.93 -20.32 1.11
N GLN A 180 -25.75 -19.77 1.40
CA GLN A 180 -24.50 -20.22 0.81
C GLN A 180 -24.34 -21.72 1.08
N ILE A 181 -24.12 -22.45 -0.01
CA ILE A 181 -23.95 -23.90 -0.09
C ILE A 181 -23.14 -24.42 1.10
N SER A 182 -23.77 -25.28 1.92
CA SER A 182 -23.10 -25.99 3.02
C SER A 182 -21.96 -26.85 2.47
N PRO A 183 -20.80 -26.92 3.15
CA PRO A 183 -19.70 -27.77 2.70
C PRO A 183 -20.16 -29.23 2.68
N GLN A 184 -20.02 -29.88 1.52
CA GLN A 184 -20.24 -31.31 1.37
C GLN A 184 -19.13 -32.07 2.11
N PRO A 185 -19.46 -33.11 2.90
CA PRO A 185 -18.47 -33.91 3.60
C PRO A 185 -17.86 -34.95 2.68
N GLU A 186 -16.52 -35.04 2.67
CA GLU A 186 -15.72 -36.27 2.73
C GLU A 186 -14.27 -35.93 3.05
#